data_AF-A0A3N9VPW2-F1
#
_entry.id   AF-A0A3N9VPW2-F1
#
_cell.length_a   1.000
_cell.length_b   1.000
_cell.length_c   1.000
_cell.angle_alpha   90.00
_cell.angle_beta   90.00
_cell.angle_gamma   90.00
#
_symmetry.space_group_name_H-M   'P 1'
#
loop_
_entity.id
_entity.type
_entity.pdbx_description
1 polymer ?
#
loop_
_entity_poly.entity_id
_entity_poly.type
_entity_poly.pdbx_seq_one_letter_code
_entity_poly.pdbx_strand_id
1 'polypeptide(L)'
;MARLPGNRQLTDSKGKPLFTLRDINLLPRSEKETLYGTIIPVQLFSMFTISRETYRGSDGEKKIEFIAPEGLGICRIEVRLSPLDRDPVFFLEIADTQYHQMELAFCIINDPFSQRFNVDVDEKGKNNYFTTLGRNIPEEIKAMKAGLFPNQTHRGLRMFSNFLPLFEVFVDSLGMEIIVAEPLSYDNAIRYEKYGFDYITGKRLMCEINEGFRKGNIYQRRLDGSSPFRSAGFETTVHGRSWAIHDGILEQPWDGIRICLQIGQRAGIDTFPERINISPR
;
A
#
# COMPACT_ATOMS: atom_id res chain seq x y z
N MET A 1 -5.21 -7.63 -26.07
CA MET A 1 -4.15 -8.65 -25.92
C MET A 1 -3.24 -8.18 -24.80
N ALA A 2 -2.80 -9.09 -23.94
CA ALA A 2 -1.88 -8.78 -22.85
C ALA A 2 -0.59 -8.12 -23.38
N ARG A 3 -0.14 -7.05 -22.73
CA ARG A 3 0.99 -6.22 -23.14
C ARG A 3 2.31 -6.72 -22.58
N LEU A 4 2.29 -7.35 -21.41
CA LEU A 4 3.50 -7.87 -20.79
C LEU A 4 4.00 -9.11 -21.57
N PRO A 5 5.31 -9.21 -21.84
CA PRO A 5 5.87 -10.35 -22.56
C PRO A 5 5.51 -11.69 -21.90
N GLY A 6 4.90 -12.58 -22.66
CA GLY A 6 4.51 -13.92 -22.19
C GLY A 6 3.23 -13.96 -21.37
N ASN A 7 2.61 -12.82 -21.06
CA ASN A 7 1.31 -12.79 -20.40
C ASN A 7 0.17 -13.12 -21.38
N ARG A 8 -0.99 -13.52 -20.86
CA ARG A 8 -2.15 -13.93 -21.66
C ARG A 8 -3.43 -13.34 -21.09
N GLN A 9 -4.43 -13.18 -21.96
CA GLN A 9 -5.77 -12.80 -21.54
C GLN A 9 -6.31 -13.86 -20.56
N LEU A 10 -6.84 -13.39 -19.44
CA LEU A 10 -7.51 -14.23 -18.47
C LEU A 10 -8.82 -14.74 -19.05
N THR A 11 -9.10 -16.03 -18.88
CA THR A 11 -10.33 -16.66 -19.34
C THR A 11 -10.96 -17.45 -18.20
N ASP A 12 -12.29 -17.58 -18.24
CA ASP A 12 -12.98 -18.55 -17.40
C ASP A 12 -12.69 -20.00 -17.83
N SER A 13 -13.22 -20.95 -17.07
CA SER A 13 -13.13 -22.40 -17.31
C SER A 13 -13.75 -22.85 -18.64
N LYS A 14 -14.54 -21.99 -19.30
CA LYS A 14 -15.14 -22.22 -20.63
C LYS A 14 -14.38 -21.52 -21.75
N GLY A 15 -13.27 -20.83 -21.44
CA GLY A 15 -12.46 -20.09 -22.39
C GLY A 15 -13.01 -18.71 -22.76
N LYS A 16 -14.03 -18.21 -22.05
CA LYS A 16 -14.54 -16.85 -22.26
C LYS A 16 -13.56 -15.85 -21.63
N PRO A 17 -13.14 -14.79 -22.35
CA PRO A 17 -12.25 -13.79 -21.79
C PRO A 17 -12.93 -12.98 -20.67
N LEU A 18 -12.14 -12.65 -19.65
CA LEU A 18 -12.49 -11.83 -18.49
C LEU A 18 -11.77 -10.49 -18.59
N PHE A 19 -12.47 -9.38 -18.31
CA PHE A 19 -11.93 -8.03 -18.48
C PHE A 19 -12.00 -7.18 -17.21
N THR A 20 -12.75 -7.62 -16.19
CA THR A 20 -12.99 -6.85 -14.97
C THR A 20 -12.98 -7.74 -13.73
N LEU A 21 -12.82 -7.14 -12.55
CA LEU A 21 -13.06 -7.83 -11.28
C LEU A 21 -14.51 -8.32 -11.18
N ARG A 22 -15.45 -7.53 -11.71
CA ARG A 22 -16.87 -7.95 -11.80
C ARG A 22 -17.03 -9.27 -12.56
N ASP A 23 -16.31 -9.46 -13.67
CA ASP A 23 -16.36 -10.71 -14.43
C ASP A 23 -15.85 -11.90 -13.59
N ILE A 24 -14.71 -11.73 -12.90
CA ILE A 24 -14.17 -12.75 -11.99
C ILE A 24 -15.16 -13.04 -10.85
N ASN A 25 -15.80 -12.01 -10.33
CA ASN A 25 -16.71 -12.12 -9.19
C ASN A 25 -18.01 -12.86 -9.52
N LEU A 26 -18.35 -13.03 -10.79
CA LEU A 26 -19.46 -13.87 -11.24
C LEU A 26 -19.10 -15.37 -11.35
N LEU A 27 -17.81 -15.71 -11.28
CA LEU A 27 -17.36 -17.09 -11.39
C LEU A 27 -17.69 -17.92 -10.14
N PRO A 28 -17.73 -19.25 -10.24
CA PRO A 28 -17.78 -20.13 -9.09
C PRO A 28 -16.64 -19.85 -8.11
N ARG A 29 -16.90 -20.08 -6.81
CA ARG A 29 -15.97 -19.75 -5.71
C ARG A 29 -14.56 -20.30 -5.94
N SER A 30 -14.41 -21.59 -6.27
CA SER A 30 -13.11 -22.22 -6.46
C SER A 30 -12.31 -21.59 -7.60
N GLU A 31 -12.99 -21.23 -8.70
CA GLU A 31 -12.38 -20.61 -9.86
C GLU A 31 -11.90 -19.19 -9.54
N LYS A 32 -12.76 -18.35 -8.94
CA LYS A 32 -12.35 -17.00 -8.55
C LYS A 32 -11.22 -16.98 -7.51
N GLU A 33 -11.26 -17.86 -6.52
CA GLU A 33 -10.22 -17.93 -5.48
C GLU A 33 -8.89 -18.39 -6.09
N THR A 34 -8.91 -19.25 -7.12
CA THR A 34 -7.69 -19.63 -7.87
C THR A 34 -7.10 -18.43 -8.60
N LEU A 35 -7.93 -17.65 -9.29
CA LEU A 35 -7.49 -16.45 -10.02
C LEU A 35 -6.92 -15.39 -9.08
N TYR A 36 -7.64 -15.06 -7.99
CA TYR A 36 -7.17 -14.10 -7.00
C TYR A 36 -5.92 -14.56 -6.23
N GLY A 37 -5.78 -15.86 -6.01
CA GLY A 37 -4.59 -16.44 -5.37
C GLY A 37 -3.28 -16.15 -6.11
N THR A 38 -3.33 -15.86 -7.42
CA THR A 38 -2.15 -15.53 -8.23
C THR A 38 -1.50 -14.19 -7.87
N ILE A 39 -2.25 -13.29 -7.22
CA ILE A 39 -1.80 -11.95 -6.83
C ILE A 39 -0.96 -12.00 -5.53
N ILE A 40 -1.10 -13.08 -4.75
CA ILE A 40 -0.50 -13.20 -3.42
C ILE A 40 1.00 -13.51 -3.54
N PRO A 41 1.89 -12.76 -2.86
CA PRO A 41 3.32 -13.03 -2.90
C PRO A 41 3.65 -14.49 -2.54
N VAL A 42 4.35 -15.16 -3.45
CA VAL A 42 4.68 -16.59 -3.34
C VAL A 42 5.42 -16.95 -2.05
N GLN A 43 6.19 -16.01 -1.52
CA GLN A 43 6.96 -16.13 -0.29
C GLN A 43 6.08 -16.33 0.94
N LEU A 44 4.86 -15.78 0.96
CA LEU A 44 3.94 -15.92 2.10
C LEU A 44 3.52 -17.38 2.29
N PHE A 45 3.27 -18.10 1.19
CA PHE A 45 2.92 -19.51 1.24
C PHE A 45 4.02 -20.35 1.88
N SER A 46 5.28 -20.13 1.49
CA SER A 46 6.41 -20.86 2.07
C SER A 46 6.73 -20.40 3.49
N MET A 47 6.69 -19.09 3.77
CA MET A 47 7.07 -18.52 5.07
C MET A 47 6.12 -18.96 6.19
N PHE A 48 4.84 -19.11 5.87
CA PHE A 48 3.79 -19.44 6.84
C PHE A 48 3.18 -20.83 6.63
N THR A 49 3.80 -21.67 5.78
CA THR A 49 3.36 -23.05 5.50
C THR A 49 1.87 -23.12 5.11
N ILE A 50 1.47 -22.26 4.17
CA ILE A 50 0.10 -22.19 3.64
C ILE A 50 0.03 -22.98 2.35
N SER A 51 -0.92 -23.92 2.24
CA SER A 51 -1.21 -24.64 0.99
C SER A 51 -1.81 -23.69 -0.05
N ARG A 52 -1.33 -23.78 -1.29
CA ARG A 52 -1.83 -22.98 -2.42
C ARG A 52 -3.18 -23.47 -2.95
N GLU A 53 -3.48 -24.74 -2.72
CA GLU A 53 -4.67 -25.42 -3.23
C GLU A 53 -5.84 -25.22 -2.28
N THR A 54 -5.57 -25.24 -0.98
CA THR A 54 -6.61 -25.19 0.07
C THR A 54 -6.65 -23.86 0.82
N TYR A 55 -5.59 -23.05 0.70
CA TYR A 55 -5.42 -21.80 1.44
C TYR A 55 -5.45 -21.96 2.96
N ARG A 56 -5.12 -23.17 3.43
CA ARG A 56 -5.03 -23.53 4.85
C ARG A 56 -3.58 -23.68 5.29
N GLY A 57 -3.35 -23.45 6.58
CA GLY A 57 -2.06 -23.69 7.22
C GLY A 57 -1.87 -25.16 7.57
N SER A 58 -0.69 -25.50 8.09
CA SER A 58 -0.38 -26.83 8.60
C SER A 58 -1.25 -27.26 9.79
N ASP A 59 -1.85 -26.30 10.49
CA ASP A 59 -2.83 -26.51 11.55
C ASP A 59 -4.25 -26.78 11.04
N GLY A 60 -4.46 -26.79 9.72
CA GLY A 60 -5.76 -27.00 9.09
C GLY A 60 -6.64 -25.76 9.07
N GLU A 61 -6.25 -24.66 9.72
CA GLU A 61 -7.01 -23.42 9.76
C GLU A 61 -6.91 -22.65 8.44
N LYS A 62 -7.99 -21.97 8.05
CA LYS A 62 -8.00 -21.14 6.84
C LYS A 62 -7.16 -19.88 7.08
N LYS A 63 -6.17 -19.64 6.22
CA LYS A 63 -5.22 -18.51 6.37
C LYS A 63 -5.47 -17.38 5.40
N ILE A 64 -6.08 -17.69 4.25
CA ILE A 64 -6.38 -16.68 3.21
C ILE A 64 -7.87 -16.58 3.04
N GLU A 65 -8.39 -15.36 3.16
CA GLU A 65 -9.78 -15.03 2.91
C GLU A 65 -9.89 -14.15 1.66
N PHE A 66 -10.83 -14.50 0.78
CA PHE A 66 -11.16 -13.74 -0.42
C PHE A 66 -12.58 -13.20 -0.26
N ILE A 67 -12.71 -11.89 -0.20
CA ILE A 67 -13.99 -11.17 -0.09
C ILE A 67 -14.23 -10.50 -1.44
N ALA A 68 -15.05 -11.16 -2.24
CA ALA A 68 -15.29 -10.84 -3.65
C ALA A 68 -16.79 -11.01 -3.98
N PRO A 69 -17.65 -10.06 -3.52
CA PRO A 69 -19.09 -10.20 -3.66
C PRO A 69 -19.52 -10.24 -5.12
N GLU A 70 -20.49 -11.09 -5.43
CA GLU A 70 -21.04 -11.24 -6.77
C GLU A 70 -21.63 -9.93 -7.29
N GLY A 71 -21.39 -9.61 -8.57
CA GLY A 71 -21.90 -8.41 -9.22
C GLY A 71 -21.19 -7.10 -8.85
N LEU A 72 -20.29 -7.10 -7.87
CA LEU A 72 -19.45 -5.96 -7.54
C LEU A 72 -18.08 -6.06 -8.22
N GLY A 73 -17.51 -4.92 -8.58
CA GLY A 73 -16.16 -4.81 -9.13
C GLY A 73 -15.11 -4.57 -8.04
N ILE A 74 -15.20 -5.26 -6.90
CA ILE A 74 -14.28 -5.10 -5.77
C ILE A 74 -13.76 -6.46 -5.33
N CYS A 75 -12.51 -6.52 -4.90
CA CYS A 75 -11.93 -7.69 -4.27
C CYS A 75 -11.07 -7.27 -3.08
N ARG A 76 -11.23 -7.98 -1.98
CA ARG A 76 -10.34 -7.91 -0.83
C ARG A 76 -9.73 -9.27 -0.55
N ILE A 77 -8.42 -9.30 -0.30
CA ILE A 77 -7.67 -10.49 0.07
C ILE A 77 -7.02 -10.24 1.42
N GLU A 78 -7.28 -11.11 2.38
CA GLU A 78 -6.65 -11.07 3.70
C GLU A 78 -5.87 -12.35 3.97
N VAL A 79 -4.62 -12.23 4.43
CA VAL A 79 -3.81 -13.34 4.94
C VAL A 79 -3.58 -13.13 6.43
N ARG A 80 -4.02 -14.09 7.25
CA ARG A 80 -3.87 -14.08 8.71
C ARG A 80 -3.24 -15.38 9.19
N LEU A 81 -2.40 -15.31 10.23
CA LEU A 81 -1.82 -16.53 10.83
C LEU A 81 -2.82 -17.20 11.77
N SER A 82 -3.71 -16.43 12.38
CA SER A 82 -4.85 -16.87 13.17
C SER A 82 -6.09 -16.03 12.82
N PRO A 83 -7.30 -16.62 12.80
CA PRO A 83 -8.54 -15.85 12.69
C PRO A 83 -8.72 -14.78 13.78
N LEU A 84 -8.03 -14.94 14.92
CA LEU A 84 -8.05 -14.00 16.04
C LEU A 84 -7.02 -12.86 15.91
N ASP A 85 -6.12 -12.94 14.93
CA ASP A 85 -5.12 -11.88 14.72
C ASP A 85 -5.84 -10.59 14.33
N ARG A 86 -5.54 -9.51 15.04
CA ARG A 86 -6.11 -8.18 14.76
C ARG A 86 -5.65 -7.68 13.38
N ASP A 87 -4.36 -7.71 13.13
CA ASP A 87 -3.76 -7.16 11.92
C ASP A 87 -3.38 -8.28 10.96
N PRO A 88 -3.77 -8.18 9.67
CA PRO A 88 -3.39 -9.17 8.68
C PRO A 88 -1.91 -9.05 8.34
N VAL A 89 -1.31 -10.18 7.95
CA VAL A 89 0.03 -10.24 7.38
C VAL A 89 0.04 -9.62 5.99
N PHE A 90 -0.98 -9.92 5.19
CA PHE A 90 -1.18 -9.33 3.88
C PHE A 90 -2.64 -8.90 3.77
N PHE A 91 -2.83 -7.65 3.36
CA PHE A 91 -4.15 -7.12 3.02
C PHE A 91 -4.05 -6.43 1.68
N LEU A 92 -4.95 -6.78 0.77
CA LEU A 92 -5.11 -6.14 -0.52
C LEU A 92 -6.56 -5.77 -0.70
N GLU A 93 -6.83 -4.53 -1.12
CA GLU A 93 -8.13 -4.11 -1.61
C GLU A 93 -7.97 -3.44 -2.96
N ILE A 94 -8.72 -3.94 -3.94
CA ILE A 94 -8.69 -3.51 -5.34
C ILE A 94 -10.11 -3.34 -5.89
N ALA A 95 -10.25 -2.43 -6.85
CA ALA A 95 -11.54 -2.14 -7.47
C ALA A 95 -11.44 -1.87 -8.97
N ASP A 96 -12.50 -2.20 -9.71
CA ASP A 96 -12.72 -1.72 -11.07
C ASP A 96 -13.03 -0.22 -11.04
N THR A 97 -12.46 0.53 -11.96
CA THR A 97 -12.86 1.93 -12.21
C THR A 97 -13.76 2.06 -13.42
N GLN A 98 -14.49 3.17 -13.52
CA GLN A 98 -15.31 3.52 -14.70
C GLN A 98 -14.50 3.70 -16.00
N TYR A 99 -13.18 3.84 -15.90
CA TYR A 99 -12.28 4.08 -17.04
C TYR A 99 -11.52 2.82 -17.47
N HIS A 100 -11.98 1.64 -17.05
CA HIS A 100 -11.30 0.36 -17.32
C HIS A 100 -9.83 0.35 -16.85
N GLN A 101 -9.62 0.92 -15.67
CA GLN A 101 -8.36 0.91 -14.92
C GLN A 101 -8.56 0.10 -13.64
N MET A 102 -7.48 -0.47 -13.12
CA MET A 102 -7.48 -1.11 -11.81
C MET A 102 -7.19 -0.06 -10.74
N GLU A 103 -8.04 0.06 -9.73
CA GLU A 103 -7.75 0.84 -8.53
C GLU A 103 -7.07 -0.06 -7.48
N LEU A 104 -5.86 0.34 -7.05
CA LEU A 104 -5.19 -0.21 -5.87
C LEU A 104 -5.58 0.65 -4.67
N ALA A 105 -6.70 0.30 -4.03
CA ALA A 105 -7.24 1.06 -2.91
C ALA A 105 -6.37 0.93 -1.65
N PHE A 106 -5.91 -0.29 -1.35
CA PHE A 106 -5.08 -0.52 -0.16
C PHE A 106 -4.17 -1.74 -0.31
N CYS A 107 -2.94 -1.63 0.19
CA CYS A 107 -2.00 -2.75 0.27
C CYS A 107 -1.17 -2.66 1.55
N ILE A 108 -1.27 -3.69 2.40
CA ILE A 108 -0.45 -3.85 3.60
C ILE A 108 0.29 -5.18 3.51
N ILE A 109 1.57 -5.16 3.89
CA ILE A 109 2.39 -6.36 4.04
C ILE A 109 3.20 -6.25 5.34
N ASN A 110 2.62 -6.74 6.43
CA ASN A 110 3.16 -6.65 7.79
C ASN A 110 4.01 -7.86 8.15
N ASP A 111 5.03 -7.63 8.97
CA ASP A 111 5.70 -8.68 9.74
C ASP A 111 4.87 -8.94 11.01
N PRO A 112 4.15 -10.08 11.11
CA PRO A 112 3.29 -10.38 12.25
C PRO A 112 4.07 -10.58 13.55
N PHE A 113 5.38 -10.81 13.48
CA PHE A 113 6.24 -11.00 14.65
C PHE A 113 6.89 -9.70 15.12
N SER A 114 6.72 -8.61 14.37
CA SER A 114 7.21 -7.30 14.77
C SER A 114 6.30 -6.67 15.84
N GLN A 115 6.89 -5.83 16.70
CA GLN A 115 6.13 -5.06 17.68
C GLN A 115 5.02 -4.25 17.00
N ARG A 116 3.79 -4.40 17.51
CA ARG A 116 2.65 -3.55 17.15
C ARG A 116 2.70 -2.22 17.89
N PHE A 117 2.44 -1.13 17.18
CA PHE A 117 2.16 0.19 17.75
C PHE A 117 0.71 0.58 17.49
N ASN A 118 0.02 1.07 18.52
CA ASN A 118 -1.42 1.37 18.44
C ASN A 118 -1.69 2.75 17.83
N VAL A 119 -1.11 3.02 16.66
CA VAL A 119 -1.25 4.30 15.92
C VAL A 119 -2.56 4.40 15.14
N ASP A 120 -3.25 3.28 14.94
CA ASP A 120 -4.54 3.15 14.25
C ASP A 120 -5.76 3.38 15.18
N VAL A 121 -5.52 3.65 16.46
CA VAL A 121 -6.55 3.93 17.46
C VAL A 121 -6.26 5.22 18.21
N ASP A 122 -7.27 5.77 18.88
CA ASP A 122 -7.13 6.87 19.82
C ASP A 122 -6.57 6.38 21.17
N GLU A 123 -6.36 7.30 22.12
CA GLU A 123 -5.89 6.97 23.48
C GLU A 123 -6.86 6.06 24.26
N LYS A 124 -8.12 5.96 23.81
CA LYS A 124 -9.17 5.10 24.40
C LYS A 124 -9.29 3.75 23.69
N GLY A 125 -8.43 3.48 22.70
CA GLY A 125 -8.44 2.24 21.92
C GLY A 125 -9.52 2.16 20.83
N LYS A 126 -10.19 3.26 20.49
CA LYS A 126 -11.17 3.32 19.39
C LYS A 126 -10.47 3.58 18.06
N ASN A 127 -10.96 3.00 16.97
CA ASN A 127 -10.45 3.27 15.63
C ASN A 127 -10.45 4.79 15.36
N ASN A 128 -9.29 5.31 14.94
CA ASN A 128 -9.11 6.74 14.75
C ASN A 128 -9.33 7.23 13.32
N TYR A 129 -9.64 6.32 12.37
CA TYR A 129 -9.87 6.61 10.96
C TYR A 129 -8.79 7.51 10.35
N PHE A 130 -7.54 7.04 10.40
CA PHE A 130 -6.37 7.78 9.91
C PHE A 130 -6.28 9.17 10.54
N THR A 131 -6.39 9.22 11.87
CA THR A 131 -6.35 10.42 12.72
C THR A 131 -7.55 11.36 12.66
N THR A 132 -8.54 11.09 11.81
CA THR A 132 -9.76 11.90 11.71
C THR A 132 -10.53 12.00 13.03
N LEU A 133 -10.52 10.93 13.84
CA LEU A 133 -11.19 10.87 15.14
C LEU A 133 -10.23 10.93 16.35
N GLY A 134 -9.05 11.50 16.16
CA GLY A 134 -8.04 11.70 17.22
C GLY A 134 -6.74 10.94 16.97
N ARG A 135 -5.74 11.17 17.82
CA ARG A 135 -4.40 10.56 17.70
C ARG A 135 -4.02 9.89 19.01
N ASN A 136 -3.22 8.82 18.91
CA ASN A 136 -2.53 8.23 20.04
C ASN A 136 -1.05 8.65 20.00
N ILE A 137 -0.80 9.88 20.44
CA ILE A 137 0.52 10.53 20.37
C ILE A 137 1.62 9.71 21.07
N PRO A 138 1.40 9.11 22.26
CA PRO A 138 2.42 8.26 22.89
C PRO A 138 2.85 7.09 22.02
N GLU A 139 1.92 6.44 21.31
CA GLU A 139 2.21 5.32 20.42
C GLU A 139 2.85 5.75 19.11
N GLU A 140 2.45 6.90 18.55
CA GLU A 140 3.12 7.49 17.39
C GLU A 140 4.58 7.84 17.67
N ILE A 141 4.90 8.40 18.85
CA ILE A 141 6.28 8.67 19.26
C ILE A 141 7.10 7.38 19.35
N LYS A 142 6.51 6.31 19.90
CA LYS A 142 7.17 4.99 19.98
C LYS A 142 7.41 4.40 18.59
N ALA A 143 6.40 4.45 17.71
CA ALA A 143 6.49 3.97 16.34
C ALA A 143 7.56 4.72 15.54
N MET A 144 7.57 6.05 15.61
CA MET A 144 8.58 6.91 14.97
C MET A 144 10.00 6.54 15.44
N LYS A 145 10.19 6.37 16.75
CA LYS A 145 11.50 5.96 17.32
C LYS A 145 11.92 4.56 16.89
N ALA A 146 10.96 3.67 16.63
CA ALA A 146 11.21 2.33 16.11
C ALA A 146 11.46 2.28 14.58
N GLY A 147 11.36 3.44 13.91
CA GLY A 147 11.63 3.61 12.48
C GLY A 147 10.42 3.35 11.57
N LEU A 148 9.20 3.35 12.12
CA LEU A 148 7.96 3.21 11.36
C LEU A 148 7.50 4.56 10.81
N PHE A 149 6.81 4.53 9.67
CA PHE A 149 6.16 5.71 9.09
C PHE A 149 4.81 5.99 9.77
N PRO A 150 4.22 7.19 9.56
CA PRO A 150 2.86 7.47 10.05
C PRO A 150 1.84 6.41 9.65
N ASN A 151 0.90 6.12 10.54
CA ASN A 151 -0.16 5.09 10.38
C ASN A 151 0.32 3.63 10.24
N GLN A 152 1.64 3.38 10.28
CA GLN A 152 2.18 2.03 10.20
C GLN A 152 2.13 1.36 11.58
N THR A 153 1.39 0.26 11.71
CA THR A 153 1.23 -0.47 13.00
C THR A 153 2.33 -1.50 13.24
N HIS A 154 2.90 -2.06 12.18
CA HIS A 154 3.96 -3.09 12.22
C HIS A 154 5.09 -2.76 11.27
N ARG A 155 6.30 -3.29 11.51
CA ARG A 155 7.32 -3.32 10.46
C ARG A 155 6.80 -4.15 9.29
N GLY A 156 7.16 -3.79 8.07
CA GLY A 156 6.73 -4.54 6.88
C GLY A 156 7.74 -5.63 6.48
N LEU A 157 7.26 -6.69 5.82
CA LEU A 157 8.11 -7.78 5.28
C LEU A 157 8.93 -7.38 4.05
N ARG A 158 8.83 -6.12 3.59
CA ARG A 158 9.50 -5.58 2.39
C ARG A 158 9.16 -6.30 1.08
N MET A 159 7.99 -6.96 1.01
CA MET A 159 7.59 -7.76 -0.17
C MET A 159 6.79 -6.98 -1.23
N PHE A 160 6.68 -5.65 -1.14
CA PHE A 160 5.94 -4.89 -2.16
C PHE A 160 6.56 -5.07 -3.56
N SER A 161 7.89 -5.17 -3.64
CA SER A 161 8.62 -5.49 -4.87
C SER A 161 8.34 -6.91 -5.43
N ASN A 162 7.84 -7.82 -4.58
CA ASN A 162 7.42 -9.17 -5.00
C ASN A 162 5.93 -9.19 -5.37
N PHE A 163 5.11 -8.38 -4.70
CA PHE A 163 3.68 -8.21 -4.96
C PHE A 163 3.42 -7.51 -6.29
N LEU A 164 4.04 -6.34 -6.53
CA LEU A 164 3.69 -5.48 -7.64
C LEU A 164 3.78 -6.18 -9.02
N PRO A 165 4.83 -6.97 -9.33
CA PRO A 165 4.88 -7.68 -10.62
C PRO A 165 3.76 -8.71 -10.80
N LEU A 166 3.34 -9.41 -9.73
CA LEU A 166 2.20 -10.34 -9.78
C LEU A 166 0.90 -9.57 -10.06
N PHE A 167 0.77 -8.41 -9.44
CA PHE A 167 -0.38 -7.56 -9.63
C PHE A 167 -0.43 -6.94 -11.03
N GLU A 168 0.70 -6.48 -11.59
CA GLU A 168 0.76 -6.00 -12.98
C GLU A 168 0.38 -7.09 -13.98
N VAL A 169 0.86 -8.33 -13.79
CA VAL A 169 0.48 -9.48 -14.61
C VAL A 169 -1.01 -9.75 -14.55
N PHE A 170 -1.59 -9.71 -13.34
CA PHE A 170 -3.03 -9.89 -13.15
C PHE A 170 -3.84 -8.80 -13.85
N VAL A 171 -3.47 -7.53 -13.67
CA VAL A 171 -4.16 -6.38 -14.30
C VAL A 171 -4.07 -6.45 -15.82
N ASP A 172 -2.87 -6.73 -16.36
CA ASP A 172 -2.63 -6.90 -17.79
C ASP A 172 -3.40 -8.11 -18.37
N SER A 173 -3.58 -9.17 -17.58
CA SER A 173 -4.37 -10.35 -18.01
C SER A 173 -5.86 -10.03 -18.16
N LEU A 174 -6.36 -9.01 -17.45
CA LEU A 174 -7.72 -8.48 -17.63
C LEU A 174 -7.81 -7.49 -18.80
N GLY A 175 -6.70 -7.21 -19.50
CA GLY A 175 -6.67 -6.23 -20.59
C GLY A 175 -6.67 -4.77 -20.11
N MET A 176 -6.50 -4.52 -18.81
CA MET A 176 -6.36 -3.19 -18.26
C MET A 176 -4.92 -2.71 -18.38
N GLU A 177 -4.73 -1.43 -18.67
CA GLU A 177 -3.39 -0.89 -18.97
C GLU A 177 -2.82 0.01 -17.87
N ILE A 178 -3.66 0.42 -16.92
CA ILE A 178 -3.34 1.41 -15.90
C ILE A 178 -3.81 0.92 -14.53
N ILE A 179 -2.92 1.03 -13.56
CA ILE A 179 -3.24 0.95 -12.13
C ILE A 179 -3.29 2.36 -11.58
N VAL A 180 -4.33 2.72 -10.86
CA VAL A 180 -4.45 4.00 -10.14
C VAL A 180 -4.48 3.78 -8.65
N ALA A 181 -3.97 4.72 -7.86
CA ALA A 181 -4.01 4.64 -6.40
C ALA A 181 -4.00 6.03 -5.77
N GLU A 182 -4.42 6.07 -4.50
CA GLU A 182 -4.16 7.18 -3.59
C GLU A 182 -3.11 6.73 -2.55
N PRO A 183 -2.00 7.45 -2.38
CA PRO A 183 -0.91 7.02 -1.52
C PRO A 183 -1.20 7.08 -0.01
N LEU A 184 -2.18 7.88 0.43
CA LEU A 184 -2.60 8.08 1.83
C LEU A 184 -1.56 8.72 2.77
N SER A 185 -0.26 8.67 2.45
CA SER A 185 0.81 9.36 3.18
C SER A 185 1.97 9.77 2.26
N TYR A 186 2.73 10.79 2.70
CA TYR A 186 3.89 11.28 1.95
C TYR A 186 4.94 10.20 1.67
N ASP A 187 5.24 9.32 2.64
CA ASP A 187 6.20 8.23 2.43
C ASP A 187 5.73 7.22 1.38
N ASN A 188 4.44 6.94 1.33
CA ASN A 188 3.86 6.05 0.34
C ASN A 188 3.96 6.69 -1.06
N ALA A 189 3.69 7.98 -1.21
CA ALA A 189 3.86 8.67 -2.50
C ALA A 189 5.31 8.55 -3.02
N ILE A 190 6.30 8.86 -2.17
CA ILE A 190 7.73 8.69 -2.51
C ILE A 190 8.09 7.21 -2.76
N ARG A 191 7.45 6.27 -2.07
CA ARG A 191 7.64 4.84 -2.31
C ARG A 191 7.10 4.40 -3.67
N TYR A 192 5.92 4.86 -4.06
CA TYR A 192 5.31 4.54 -5.35
C TYR A 192 6.11 5.11 -6.53
N GLU A 193 6.68 6.31 -6.41
CA GLU A 193 7.63 6.86 -7.39
C GLU A 193 8.76 5.87 -7.72
N LYS A 194 9.38 5.27 -6.70
CA LYS A 194 10.44 4.26 -6.86
C LYS A 194 9.96 3.00 -7.58
N TYR A 195 8.69 2.68 -7.47
CA TYR A 195 8.09 1.54 -8.17
C TYR A 195 7.70 1.86 -9.61
N GLY A 196 7.74 3.13 -10.02
CA GLY A 196 7.53 3.56 -11.40
C GLY A 196 6.20 4.29 -11.62
N PHE A 197 5.46 4.61 -10.55
CA PHE A 197 4.25 5.40 -10.65
C PHE A 197 4.56 6.86 -11.04
N ASP A 198 3.69 7.44 -11.86
CA ASP A 198 3.60 8.90 -12.09
C ASP A 198 2.37 9.46 -11.35
N TYR A 199 2.18 10.77 -11.43
CA TYR A 199 1.07 11.49 -10.83
C TYR A 199 0.01 11.83 -11.88
N ILE A 200 -1.24 11.50 -11.56
CA ILE A 200 -2.42 12.09 -12.23
C ILE A 200 -2.61 13.50 -11.67
N THR A 201 -2.56 13.65 -10.34
CA THR A 201 -2.64 14.93 -9.62
C THR A 201 -1.67 14.93 -8.44
N GLY A 202 -1.25 16.12 -7.99
CA GLY A 202 -0.43 16.27 -6.79
C GLY A 202 1.09 16.33 -7.02
N LYS A 203 1.59 16.10 -8.24
CA LYS A 203 3.04 16.23 -8.55
C LYS A 203 3.63 17.57 -8.13
N ARG A 204 2.90 18.65 -8.43
CA ARG A 204 3.30 20.02 -8.08
C ARG A 204 3.43 20.18 -6.56
N LEU A 205 2.46 19.69 -5.79
CA LEU A 205 2.51 19.72 -4.32
C LEU A 205 3.73 18.96 -3.79
N MET A 206 4.04 17.79 -4.35
CA MET A 206 5.23 17.01 -3.95
C MET A 206 6.53 17.78 -4.21
N CYS A 207 6.66 18.44 -5.37
CA CYS A 207 7.79 19.31 -5.66
C CYS A 207 7.85 20.55 -4.74
N GLU A 208 6.71 21.17 -4.43
CA GLU A 208 6.62 22.31 -3.50
C GLU A 208 7.01 21.90 -2.07
N ILE A 209 6.62 20.71 -1.63
CA ILE A 209 7.07 20.11 -0.37
C ILE A 209 8.59 19.96 -0.38
N ASN A 210 9.15 19.43 -1.47
CA ASN A 210 10.60 19.28 -1.58
C ASN A 210 11.32 20.62 -1.45
N GLU A 211 10.88 21.63 -2.20
CA GLU A 211 11.42 22.98 -2.11
C GLU A 211 11.26 23.58 -0.72
N GLY A 212 10.11 23.42 -0.07
CA GLY A 212 9.86 23.96 1.26
C GLY A 212 10.77 23.39 2.36
N PHE A 213 11.25 22.15 2.20
CA PHE A 213 12.23 21.52 3.11
C PHE A 213 13.69 21.87 2.77
N ARG A 214 13.99 22.59 1.69
CA ARG A 214 15.36 23.02 1.41
C ARG A 214 15.85 24.01 2.46
N LYS A 215 17.18 24.08 2.61
CA LYS A 215 17.85 24.93 3.60
C LYS A 215 17.36 26.38 3.51
N GLY A 216 16.87 26.91 4.63
CA GLY A 216 16.38 28.30 4.75
C GLY A 216 14.91 28.49 4.34
N ASN A 217 14.26 27.49 3.76
CA ASN A 217 12.86 27.58 3.35
C ASN A 217 11.90 27.30 4.51
N ILE A 218 10.60 27.43 4.23
CA ILE A 218 9.56 27.51 5.26
C ILE A 218 9.45 26.24 6.11
N TYR A 219 9.42 25.05 5.51
CA TYR A 219 9.28 23.81 6.27
C TYR A 219 10.56 23.46 7.02
N GLN A 220 11.74 23.75 6.45
CA GLN A 220 13.01 23.57 7.16
C GLN A 220 13.10 24.45 8.42
N ARG A 221 12.65 25.71 8.34
CA ARG A 221 12.61 26.61 9.51
C ARG A 221 11.60 26.20 10.58
N ARG A 222 10.54 25.49 10.18
CA ARG A 222 9.53 24.93 11.09
C ARG A 222 9.97 23.63 11.79
N LEU A 223 11.14 23.08 11.45
CA LEU A 223 11.78 21.99 12.21
C LEU A 223 12.53 22.57 13.43
N ASP A 224 11.75 23.20 14.31
CA ASP A 224 12.21 23.98 15.46
C ASP A 224 12.21 23.19 16.79
N GLY A 225 11.82 21.91 16.74
CA GLY A 225 11.68 21.07 17.92
C GLY A 225 10.44 21.35 18.76
N SER A 226 9.44 22.09 18.26
CA SER A 226 8.19 22.37 18.99
C SER A 226 7.37 21.10 19.29
N SER A 227 7.62 20.02 18.55
CA SER A 227 7.07 18.69 18.79
C SER A 227 8.15 17.63 18.52
N PRO A 228 8.00 16.39 19.04
CA PRO A 228 8.90 15.28 18.71
C PRO A 228 9.01 15.01 17.20
N PHE A 229 7.98 15.39 16.44
CA PHE A 229 7.88 15.19 14.99
C PHE A 229 8.51 16.32 14.17
N ARG A 230 9.04 17.38 14.80
CA ARG A 230 9.66 18.55 14.17
C ARG A 230 11.14 18.70 14.51
N SER A 231 11.84 17.57 14.59
CA SER A 231 13.26 17.56 14.96
C SER A 231 14.14 18.06 13.81
N ALA A 232 15.20 18.80 14.14
CA ALA A 232 16.21 19.20 13.16
C ALA A 232 16.84 17.98 12.47
N GLY A 233 17.09 18.07 11.16
CA GLY A 233 17.58 16.98 10.32
C GLY A 233 16.48 16.19 9.62
N PHE A 234 15.21 16.33 10.03
CA PHE A 234 14.08 15.64 9.39
C PHE A 234 13.90 16.04 7.93
N GLU A 235 14.36 17.23 7.52
CA GLU A 235 14.34 17.73 6.15
C GLU A 235 15.14 16.86 5.17
N THR A 236 16.05 16.02 5.66
CA THR A 236 16.95 15.22 4.80
C THR A 236 16.46 13.80 4.54
N THR A 237 15.39 13.35 5.20
CA THR A 237 14.94 11.95 5.13
C THR A 237 13.45 11.86 4.84
N VAL A 238 13.04 10.81 4.12
CA VAL A 238 11.60 10.55 3.87
C VAL A 238 10.88 10.32 5.20
N HIS A 239 11.50 9.58 6.12
CA HIS A 239 10.94 9.29 7.45
C HIS A 239 10.67 10.58 8.24
N GLY A 240 11.66 11.47 8.35
CA GLY A 240 11.51 12.74 9.07
C GLY A 240 10.44 13.63 8.44
N ARG A 241 10.48 13.85 7.12
CA ARG A 241 9.48 14.66 6.41
C ARG A 241 8.06 14.11 6.59
N SER A 242 7.89 12.78 6.56
CA SER A 242 6.57 12.15 6.70
C SER A 242 5.95 12.42 8.07
N TRP A 243 6.74 12.29 9.15
CA TRP A 243 6.28 12.60 10.50
C TRP A 243 6.01 14.10 10.69
N ALA A 244 6.85 14.97 10.14
CA ALA A 244 6.61 16.41 10.18
C ALA A 244 5.32 16.81 9.43
N ILE A 245 5.06 16.20 8.27
CA ILE A 245 3.83 16.40 7.48
C ILE A 245 2.60 15.87 8.24
N HIS A 246 2.70 14.68 8.83
CA HIS A 246 1.66 14.11 9.69
C HIS A 246 1.36 15.01 10.91
N ASP A 247 2.37 15.70 11.42
CA ASP A 247 2.25 16.70 12.49
C ASP A 247 1.76 18.08 12.02
N GLY A 248 1.34 18.19 10.76
CA GLY A 248 0.74 19.41 10.21
C GLY A 248 1.73 20.52 9.87
N ILE A 249 3.02 20.22 9.60
CA ILE A 249 4.02 21.25 9.24
C ILE A 249 3.64 22.06 7.99
N LEU A 250 2.80 21.50 7.13
CA LEU A 250 2.34 22.14 5.89
C LEU A 250 1.32 23.26 6.14
N GLU A 251 0.66 23.28 7.32
CA GLU A 251 -0.50 24.15 7.65
C GLU A 251 -1.71 24.01 6.73
N GLN A 252 -1.69 23.03 5.84
CA GLN A 252 -2.79 22.61 4.98
C GLN A 252 -2.80 21.07 4.93
N PRO A 253 -3.96 20.45 4.65
CA PRO A 253 -4.03 19.01 4.45
C PRO A 253 -3.05 18.56 3.37
N TRP A 254 -2.45 17.39 3.58
CA TRP A 254 -1.75 16.68 2.52
C TRP A 254 -2.79 15.81 1.80
N ASP A 255 -3.39 16.34 0.73
CA ASP A 255 -4.50 15.71 0.01
C ASP A 255 -4.42 15.95 -1.51
N GLY A 256 -5.42 15.44 -2.25
CA GLY A 256 -5.54 15.67 -3.69
C GLY A 256 -4.48 14.95 -4.55
N ILE A 257 -3.82 13.94 -3.99
CA ILE A 257 -2.75 13.19 -4.67
C ILE A 257 -3.33 11.89 -5.23
N ARG A 258 -3.27 11.78 -6.55
CA ARG A 258 -3.59 10.55 -7.27
C ARG A 258 -2.42 10.15 -8.14
N ILE A 259 -2.06 8.89 -8.08
CA ILE A 259 -0.93 8.32 -8.82
C ILE A 259 -1.42 7.25 -9.79
N CYS A 260 -0.62 6.99 -10.82
CA CYS A 260 -0.88 5.94 -11.79
C CYS A 260 0.39 5.19 -12.16
N LEU A 261 0.25 3.90 -12.44
CA LEU A 261 1.27 3.06 -13.05
C LEU A 261 0.73 2.55 -14.38
N GLN A 262 1.45 2.86 -15.45
CA GLN A 262 1.20 2.26 -16.75
C GLN A 262 1.89 0.88 -16.77
N ILE A 263 1.12 -0.16 -17.06
CA ILE A 263 1.63 -1.54 -17.07
C ILE A 263 2.88 -1.67 -17.94
N GLY A 264 3.95 -2.22 -17.36
CA GLY A 264 5.22 -2.47 -18.05
C GLY A 264 6.07 -1.22 -18.30
N GLN A 265 5.69 -0.05 -17.77
CA GLN A 265 6.45 1.18 -17.88
C GLN A 265 6.84 1.72 -16.51
N ARG A 266 7.96 2.46 -16.45
CA ARG A 266 8.41 3.14 -15.24
C ARG A 266 8.54 4.62 -15.54
N ALA A 267 7.79 5.45 -14.82
CA ALA A 267 7.74 6.89 -15.09
C ALA A 267 9.05 7.63 -14.78
N GLY A 268 9.90 7.07 -13.91
CA GLY A 268 11.19 7.68 -13.54
C GLY A 268 11.05 8.96 -12.72
N ILE A 269 9.92 9.12 -12.02
CA ILE A 269 9.70 10.27 -11.14
C ILE A 269 10.52 10.12 -9.86
N ASP A 270 11.10 11.22 -9.42
CA ASP A 270 11.71 11.36 -8.10
C ASP A 270 11.51 12.80 -7.62
N THR A 271 10.53 13.01 -6.74
CA THR A 271 10.22 14.35 -6.21
C THR A 271 11.05 14.73 -5.01
N PHE A 272 11.88 13.82 -4.48
CA PHE A 272 12.81 14.09 -3.40
C PHE A 272 14.18 13.41 -3.65
N PRO A 273 14.90 13.81 -4.72
CA PRO A 273 16.08 13.11 -5.20
C PRO A 273 17.28 13.19 -4.23
N GLU A 274 17.39 14.28 -3.48
CA GLU A 274 18.50 14.55 -2.54
C GLU A 274 18.36 13.86 -1.17
N ARG A 275 17.35 12.99 -0.99
CA ARG A 275 17.11 12.28 0.27
C ARG A 275 18.31 11.44 0.70
N ILE A 276 18.54 11.41 2.01
CA ILE A 276 19.45 10.45 2.62
C ILE A 276 18.68 9.14 2.84
N ASN A 277 19.12 8.07 2.18
CA ASN A 277 18.59 6.73 2.44
C ASN A 277 19.21 6.22 3.75
N ILE A 278 18.46 6.32 4.84
CA ILE A 278 18.81 5.61 6.06
C ILE A 278 18.42 4.15 5.83
N SER A 279 19.42 3.29 5.56
CA SER A 279 19.22 1.84 5.60
C SER A 279 18.64 1.50 6.99
N PRO A 280 17.46 0.87 7.08
CA PRO A 280 16.94 0.44 8.37
C PRO A 280 17.90 -0.62 8.90
N ARG A 281 18.48 -0.37 10.08
CA ARG A 281 19.19 -1.39 10.86
C ARG A 281 18.24 -2.52 11.24
#